data_AF-A0A963B4C3-F1
#
_entry.id   AF-A0A963B4C3-F1
#
_cell.length_a   1.000
_cell.length_b   1.000
_cell.length_c   1.000
_cell.angle_alpha   90.00
_cell.angle_beta   90.00
_cell.angle_gamma   90.00
#
_symmetry.space_group_name_H-M   'P 1'
#
loop_
_entity.id
_entity.type
_entity.pdbx_description
1 polymer ?
#
loop_
_entity_poly.entity_id
_entity_poly.type
_entity_poly.pdbx_seq_one_letter_code
_entity_poly.pdbx_strand_id
1 'polypeptide(L)'
;MNRRSKNLPAEERRAVTVEAVVTLTASKNPSEITTAAIARQMHLTQGALFRHFPNKEAIWQAVMEWVAERLLARIDHAAQGIESPLAA
;
A
#
# COMPACT_ATOMS: atom_id res chain seq x y z
N MET A 1 22.42 -12.52 3.91
CA MET A 1 21.86 -12.35 2.54
C MET A 1 20.56 -13.12 2.44
N ASN A 2 19.41 -12.49 2.71
CA ASN A 2 18.13 -13.18 2.64
C ASN A 2 17.70 -13.28 1.16
N ARG A 3 17.59 -14.50 0.62
CA ARG A 3 17.08 -14.76 -0.74
C ARG A 3 15.65 -14.23 -0.78
N ARG A 4 15.43 -13.06 -1.39
CA ARG A 4 14.07 -12.63 -1.75
C ARG A 4 13.47 -13.77 -2.55
N SER A 5 12.45 -14.41 -2.00
CA SER A 5 11.76 -15.52 -2.64
C SER A 5 11.45 -15.13 -4.08
N LYS A 6 11.88 -15.96 -5.03
CA LYS A 6 11.66 -15.70 -6.46
C LYS A 6 10.18 -15.65 -6.82
N ASN A 7 9.29 -16.16 -5.97
CA ASN A 7 7.84 -16.15 -6.15
C ASN A 7 7.15 -15.92 -4.80
N LEU A 8 6.69 -14.70 -4.54
CA LEU A 8 5.75 -14.43 -3.45
C LEU A 8 4.33 -14.84 -3.90
N PRO A 9 3.47 -15.31 -2.98
CA PRO A 9 2.04 -15.43 -3.22
C PRO A 9 1.45 -14.14 -3.82
N ALA A 10 0.40 -14.25 -4.63
CA ALA A 10 -0.18 -13.11 -5.33
C ALA A 10 -0.64 -11.99 -4.38
N GLU A 11 -1.17 -12.35 -3.22
CA GLU A 11 -1.59 -11.40 -2.18
C GLU A 11 -0.40 -10.67 -1.56
N GLU A 12 0.67 -11.39 -1.21
CA GLU A 12 1.89 -10.78 -0.67
C GLU A 12 2.55 -9.85 -1.70
N ARG A 13 2.52 -10.21 -2.99
CA ARG A 13 2.90 -9.32 -4.10
C ARG A 13 2.09 -8.03 -4.14
N ARG A 14 0.76 -8.12 -3.94
CA ARG A 14 -0.11 -6.95 -3.90
C ARG A 14 0.23 -6.06 -2.70
N ALA A 15 0.44 -6.65 -1.53
CA ALA A 15 0.84 -5.92 -0.31
C ALA A 15 2.15 -5.16 -0.49
N VAL A 16 3.19 -5.81 -1.02
CA VAL A 16 4.50 -5.16 -1.30
C VAL A 16 4.36 -4.03 -2.32
N THR A 17 3.46 -4.17 -3.30
CA THR A 17 3.16 -3.08 -4.25
C THR A 17 2.53 -1.87 -3.54
N VAL A 18 1.56 -2.12 -2.66
CA VAL A 18 0.89 -1.06 -1.87
C VAL A 18 1.90 -0.31 -1.01
N GLU A 19 2.77 -1.03 -0.29
CA GLU A 19 3.83 -0.42 0.54
C GLU A 19 4.80 0.44 -0.28
N ALA A 20 5.15 -0.01 -1.49
CA ALA A 20 5.99 0.77 -2.39
C ALA A 20 5.32 2.08 -2.83
N VAL A 21 4.00 2.07 -3.07
CA VAL A 21 3.25 3.29 -3.40
C VAL A 21 3.21 4.24 -2.21
N VAL A 22 2.88 3.75 -1.02
CA VAL A 22 2.87 4.55 0.21
C VAL A 22 4.26 5.16 0.51
N THR A 23 5.33 4.44 0.20
CA THR A 23 6.68 4.98 0.32
C THR A 23 6.93 6.11 -0.69
N LEU A 24 6.44 5.96 -1.93
CA LEU A 24 6.60 6.99 -2.95
C LEU A 24 5.84 8.27 -2.60
N THR A 25 4.66 8.18 -1.97
CA THR A 25 3.88 9.37 -1.58
C THR A 25 4.57 10.22 -0.51
N ALA A 26 5.52 9.66 0.24
CA ALA A 26 6.34 10.44 1.17
C ALA A 26 7.29 11.44 0.48
N SER A 27 7.57 11.25 -0.81
CA SER A 27 8.52 12.07 -1.59
C SER A 27 7.92 12.70 -2.84
N LYS A 28 6.69 12.32 -3.22
CA LYS A 28 6.04 12.74 -4.46
C LYS A 28 4.55 12.98 -4.23
N ASN A 29 4.00 13.95 -4.96
CA ASN A 29 2.56 14.15 -4.98
C ASN A 29 1.86 12.89 -5.53
N PRO A 30 0.86 12.31 -4.83
CA PRO A 30 0.13 11.14 -5.30
C PRO A 30 -0.38 11.23 -6.74
N SER A 31 -0.82 12.42 -7.19
CA SER A 31 -1.33 12.62 -8.56
C SER A 31 -0.26 12.39 -9.64
N GLU A 32 1.01 12.59 -9.30
CA GLU A 32 2.17 12.47 -10.22
C GLU A 32 2.78 11.06 -10.23
N ILE A 33 2.35 10.15 -9.33
CA ILE A 33 2.90 8.81 -9.26
C ILE A 33 2.39 7.98 -10.45
N THR A 34 3.31 7.56 -11.31
CA THR A 34 3.05 6.70 -12.48
C THR A 34 3.34 5.24 -12.15
N THR A 35 2.68 4.32 -12.86
CA THR A 35 2.95 2.87 -12.76
C THR A 35 4.39 2.51 -13.11
N ALA A 36 5.03 3.27 -14.02
CA ALA A 36 6.46 3.14 -14.29
C ALA A 36 7.34 3.53 -13.08
N ALA A 37 6.97 4.58 -12.35
CA ALA A 37 7.70 4.97 -11.13
C ALA A 37 7.56 3.92 -10.02
N ILE A 38 6.37 3.34 -9.86
CA ILE A 38 6.11 2.24 -8.92
C ILE A 38 6.97 1.02 -9.29
N ALA A 39 6.95 0.61 -10.56
CA ALA A 39 7.72 -0.54 -11.02
C ALA A 39 9.23 -0.34 -10.79
N ARG A 40 9.74 0.88 -11.06
CA ARG A 40 11.13 1.24 -10.80
C ARG A 40 11.48 1.18 -9.32
N GLN A 41 10.62 1.70 -8.43
CA GLN A 41 10.80 1.62 -6.97
C GLN A 41 10.92 0.15 -6.50
N MET A 42 10.19 -0.75 -7.16
CA MET A 42 10.17 -2.18 -6.82
C MET A 42 11.25 -2.99 -7.55
N HIS A 43 12.04 -2.37 -8.43
CA HIS A 43 12.98 -3.05 -9.35
C HIS A 43 12.30 -4.11 -10.23
N LEU A 44 11.14 -3.76 -10.79
CA LEU A 44 10.33 -4.60 -11.67
C LEU A 44 10.10 -3.91 -13.03
N THR A 45 9.65 -4.69 -14.02
CA THR A 45 9.06 -4.13 -15.23
C THR A 45 7.65 -3.61 -14.93
N GLN A 46 7.19 -2.60 -15.68
CA GLN A 46 5.81 -2.11 -15.55
C GLN A 46 4.79 -3.23 -15.81
N GLY A 47 5.04 -4.09 -16.80
CA GLY A 47 4.18 -5.24 -17.10
C GLY A 47 4.08 -6.26 -15.97
N ALA A 48 5.09 -6.37 -15.09
CA ALA A 48 5.03 -7.27 -13.94
C ALA A 48 4.02 -6.80 -12.88
N LEU A 49 3.81 -5.48 -12.73
CA LEU A 49 2.76 -4.95 -11.85
C LEU A 49 1.37 -5.39 -12.33
N PHE A 50 1.17 -5.37 -13.65
CA PHE A 50 -0.14 -5.67 -14.22
C PHE A 50 -0.57 -7.14 -14.15
N ARG A 51 0.34 -8.03 -13.72
CA ARG A 51 -0.03 -9.43 -13.38
C ARG A 51 -0.90 -9.52 -12.12
N HIS A 52 -0.85 -8.51 -11.26
CA HIS A 52 -1.56 -8.48 -9.98
C HIS A 52 -2.60 -7.36 -9.87
N PHE A 53 -2.46 -6.33 -10.70
CA PHE A 53 -3.39 -5.20 -10.75
C PHE A 53 -3.81 -4.96 -12.20
N PRO A 54 -5.10 -4.99 -12.55
CA PRO A 54 -5.52 -4.83 -13.94
C PRO A 54 -5.23 -3.44 -14.52
N ASN A 55 -5.15 -2.40 -13.66
CA ASN A 55 -4.92 -1.01 -14.07
C ASN A 55 -4.34 -0.18 -12.90
N LYS A 56 -4.10 1.11 -13.12
CA LYS A 56 -3.56 2.04 -12.11
C LYS A 56 -4.56 2.26 -10.97
N GLU A 57 -5.85 2.30 -11.30
CA GLU A 57 -6.96 2.55 -10.38
C GLU A 57 -7.05 1.43 -9.33
N ALA A 58 -6.89 0.17 -9.73
CA ALA A 58 -6.87 -0.98 -8.84
C ALA A 58 -5.69 -0.96 -7.85
N ILE A 59 -4.55 -0.37 -8.24
CA ILE A 59 -3.43 -0.14 -7.31
C ILE A 59 -3.85 0.90 -6.27
N TRP A 60 -4.41 2.02 -6.70
CA TRP A 60 -4.85 3.08 -5.79
C TRP A 60 -5.98 2.65 -4.87
N GLN A 61 -6.93 1.85 -5.36
CA GLN A 61 -7.96 1.26 -4.53
C GLN A 61 -7.35 0.42 -3.39
N ALA A 62 -6.42 -0.49 -3.73
CA ALA A 62 -5.76 -1.31 -2.72
C ALA A 62 -4.92 -0.47 -1.73
N VAL A 63 -4.33 0.63 -2.19
CA VAL A 63 -3.63 1.59 -1.32
C VAL A 63 -4.61 2.27 -0.36
N MET A 64 -5.76 2.73 -0.85
CA MET A 64 -6.76 3.39 -0.01
C MET A 64 -7.41 2.42 0.99
N GLU A 65 -7.67 1.17 0.59
CA GLU A 65 -8.12 0.10 1.50
C GLU A 65 -7.10 -0.12 2.62
N TRP A 66 -5.83 -0.31 2.28
CA TRP A 66 -4.73 -0.50 3.25
C TRP A 66 -4.55 0.70 4.21
N VAL A 67 -4.73 1.93 3.71
CA VAL A 67 -4.66 3.16 4.52
C VAL A 67 -5.85 3.22 5.48
N ALA A 68 -7.06 2.97 4.98
CA ALA A 68 -8.28 2.99 5.78
C ALA A 68 -8.23 1.95 6.91
N GLU A 69 -7.85 0.71 6.61
CA GLU A 69 -7.69 -0.36 7.60
C GLU A 69 -6.73 0.05 8.73
N ARG A 70 -5.57 0.62 8.39
CA ARG A 70 -4.56 1.03 9.38
C ARG A 70 -4.99 2.24 10.20
N LEU A 71 -5.65 3.22 9.58
CA LEU A 71 -6.13 4.41 10.29
C LEU A 71 -7.26 4.03 11.24
N LEU A 72 -8.23 3.23 10.79
CA LEU A 72 -9.33 2.75 11.62
C LEU A 72 -8.82 1.89 12.78
N ALA A 73 -7.94 0.93 12.53
CA ALA A 73 -7.35 0.12 13.61
C ALA A 73 -6.63 0.97 14.67
N ARG A 74 -5.98 2.07 14.27
CA ARG A 74 -5.32 3.00 15.21
C ARG A 74 -6.33 3.84 15.99
N ILE A 75 -7.41 4.27 15.34
CA ILE A 75 -8.50 5.00 15.99
C ILE A 75 -9.19 4.09 17.01
N ASP A 76 -9.55 2.86 16.62
CA ASP A 76 -10.18 1.88 17.49
C ASP A 76 -9.31 1.59 18.71
N HIS A 77 -8.00 1.37 18.51
CA HIS A 77 -7.05 1.19 19.60
C HIS A 77 -6.98 2.41 20.52
N ALA A 78 -6.95 3.63 19.97
CA ALA A 78 -6.93 4.86 20.78
C ALA A 78 -8.23 5.08 21.57
N ALA A 79 -9.36 4.60 21.05
CA ALA A 79 -10.67 4.70 21.70
C ALA A 79 -10.90 3.62 22.77
N GLN A 80 -10.02 2.61 22.89
CA GLN A 80 -10.19 1.54 23.88
C GLN A 80 -10.22 2.08 25.30
N GLY A 81 -11.27 1.72 26.04
CA GLY A 81 -11.45 2.16 27.43
C GLY A 81 -11.98 3.58 27.60
N ILE A 82 -12.27 4.30 26.51
CA ILE A 82 -12.89 5.62 26.54
C ILE A 82 -14.41 5.45 26.45
N GLU A 83 -15.12 5.68 27.56
CA GLU A 83 -16.59 5.55 27.62
C GLU A 83 -17.33 6.70 26.91
N SER A 84 -16.69 7.87 26.76
CA SER A 84 -17.24 9.03 26.07
C SER A 84 -16.12 9.83 25.39
N PRO A 85 -16.30 10.30 24.14
CA PRO A 85 -15.35 11.20 23.48
C PRO A 85 -15.10 12.52 24.24
N LEU A 86 -16.03 12.91 25.13
CA LEU A 86 -15.88 14.10 26.00
C LEU A 86 -15.08 13.81 27.29
N ALA A 87 -14.75 12.55 27.56
CA ALA A 87 -14.00 12.12 28.74
C ALA A 87 -12.51 11.83 28.46
N ALA A 88 -12.07 12.02 27.20
CA ALA A 88 -10.71 11.75 26.73
C ALA A 88 -9.72 12.90 27.00
#